data_AF-A0ABD4T6K8-F1
#
_entry.id   AF-A0ABD4T6K8-F1
#
_cell.length_a   1.000
_cell.length_b   1.000
_cell.length_c   1.000
_cell.angle_alpha   90.00
_cell.angle_beta   90.00
_cell.angle_gamma   90.00
#
_symmetry.space_group_name_H-M   'P 1'
#
loop_
_entity.id
_entity.type
_entity.pdbx_description
1 polymer ?
#
loop_
_entity_poly.entity_id
_entity_poly.type
_entity_poly.pdbx_seq_one_letter_code
_entity_poly.pdbx_strand_id
1 'polypeptide(L)' 'MAITSFIHSHSDPQIKKRQDRHGNTYYQVYDPQSRRSTSFGSEAEVRYWIEQRYSR' A
#
# COMPACT_ATOMS: atom_id res chain seq x y z
N MET A 1 -19.03 2.09 25.44
CA MET A 1 -18.52 2.95 24.34
C MET A 1 -17.94 2.05 23.27
N ALA A 2 -18.76 1.62 22.31
CA ALA A 2 -18.31 0.76 21.22
C ALA A 2 -17.68 1.65 20.14
N ILE A 3 -16.36 1.54 19.97
CA ILE A 3 -15.67 2.19 18.86
C ILE A 3 -15.91 1.27 17.67
N THR A 4 -16.96 1.53 16.91
CA THR A 4 -17.25 0.80 15.67
C THR A 4 -16.24 1.26 14.64
N SER A 5 -15.02 0.74 14.69
CA SER A 5 -14.06 0.87 13.61
C SER A 5 -14.69 0.18 12.40
N PHE A 6 -15.15 1.00 11.46
CA PHE A 6 -15.48 0.58 10.10
C PHE A 6 -14.33 -0.28 9.59
N ILE A 7 -14.51 -1.60 9.60
CA ILE A 7 -13.61 -2.53 8.92
C ILE A 7 -13.89 -2.35 7.44
N HIS A 8 -13.37 -1.26 6.88
CA HIS A 8 -13.26 -1.10 5.44
C HIS A 8 -12.29 -2.20 5.00
N SER A 9 -12.86 -3.28 4.48
CA SER A 9 -12.19 -4.35 3.72
C SER A 9 -10.75 -4.63 4.13
N HIS A 10 -10.55 -5.56 5.05
CA HIS A 10 -9.25 -6.04 5.56
C HIS A 10 -8.27 -6.59 4.48
N SER A 11 -8.62 -6.48 3.19
CA SER A 11 -7.95 -7.07 2.04
C SER A 11 -7.34 -6.04 1.10
N ASP A 12 -7.65 -4.74 1.27
CA ASP A 12 -7.12 -3.69 0.41
C ASP A 12 -5.66 -3.35 0.77
N PRO A 13 -4.80 -3.15 -0.24
CA PRO A 13 -3.40 -2.82 -0.01
C PRO A 13 -3.28 -1.40 0.56
N GLN A 14 -2.51 -1.25 1.63
CA GLN A 14 -2.28 0.06 2.26
C GLN A 14 -1.05 0.72 1.66
N ILE A 15 -1.22 1.88 1.03
CA ILE A 15 -0.14 2.62 0.37
C ILE A 15 0.24 3.85 1.21
N LYS A 16 1.52 4.01 1.50
CA LYS A 16 2.07 5.16 2.23
C LYS A 16 3.16 5.82 1.40
N LYS A 17 2.93 7.08 1.02
CA LYS A 17 3.98 7.94 0.45
C LYS A 17 4.93 8.39 1.55
N ARG A 18 6.22 8.23 1.31
CA ARG A 18 7.30 8.60 2.22
C ARG A 18 8.37 9.37 1.45
N GLN A 19 9.20 10.07 2.19
CA GLN A 19 10.38 10.74 1.67
C GLN A 19 11.58 10.27 2.46
N ASP A 20 12.65 9.88 1.77
CA ASP A 20 13.90 9.49 2.42
C ASP A 20 14.66 10.74 2.91
N ARG A 21 15.78 10.50 3.60
CA ARG A 21 16.67 11.58 4.10
C ARG A 21 17.35 12.39 2.99
N HIS A 22 17.34 11.91 1.75
CA HIS A 22 17.93 12.55 0.58
C HIS A 22 16.89 13.37 -0.21
N GLY A 23 15.62 13.37 0.23
CA GLY A 23 14.53 14.07 -0.46
C GLY A 23 13.84 13.21 -1.52
N ASN A 24 14.25 11.95 -1.72
CA ASN A 24 13.62 11.06 -2.69
C ASN A 24 12.28 10.58 -2.15
N THR A 25 11.24 10.74 -2.95
CA THR A 25 9.93 10.18 -2.65
C THR A 25 9.94 8.69 -2.96
N TYR A 26 9.41 7.89 -2.04
CA TYR A 26 9.17 6.47 -2.26
C TYR A 26 7.79 6.08 -1.71
N TYR A 27 7.28 4.95 -2.17
CA TYR A 27 5.96 4.46 -1.80
C TYR A 27 6.11 3.11 -1.11
N GLN A 28 5.57 3.00 0.09
CA GLN A 28 5.53 1.75 0.82
C GLN A 28 4.13 1.16 0.73
N VAL A 29 4.02 -0.04 0.17
CA VAL A 29 2.75 -0.75 0.00
C VAL A 29 2.75 -1.97 0.91
N TYR A 30 1.74 -2.06 1.77
CA TYR A 30 1.49 -3.22 2.60
C TYR A 30 0.35 -4.05 1.99
N ASP A 31 0.66 -5.29 1.65
CA ASP A 31 -0.28 -6.29 1.15
C ASP A 31 -0.80 -7.12 2.33
N PRO A 32 -2.07 -6.94 2.76
CA PRO A 32 -2.65 -7.73 3.85
C PRO A 32 -2.89 -9.20 3.46
N GLN A 33 -3.03 -9.53 2.17
CA GLN A 33 -3.26 -10.89 1.69
C GLN A 33 -1.99 -11.74 1.83
N SER A 34 -0.84 -11.19 1.45
CA SER A 34 0.46 -11.88 1.61
C SER A 34 1.17 -11.55 2.93
N ARG A 35 0.66 -10.58 3.71
CA ARG A 35 1.30 -10.01 4.91
C ARG A 35 2.71 -9.49 4.63
N ARG A 36 2.94 -8.92 3.44
CA ARG A 36 4.25 -8.41 3.02
C ARG A 36 4.19 -6.92 2.73
N SER A 37 5.29 -6.24 3.03
CA SER A 37 5.50 -4.85 2.67
C SER A 37 6.50 -4.78 1.51
N THR A 38 6.18 -3.97 0.49
CA THR A 38 7.07 -3.70 -0.65
C THR A 38 7.28 -2.19 -0.77
N SER A 39 8.47 -1.79 -1.23
CA SER A 39 8.83 -0.41 -1.48
C SER A 39 8.95 -0.17 -2.98
N PHE A 40 8.42 0.94 -3.47
CA PHE A 40 8.48 1.35 -4.87
C PHE A 40 9.05 2.76 -4.98
N GLY A 41 9.79 3.03 -6.06
CA GLY A 41 10.38 4.34 -6.34
C GLY A 41 9.39 5.33 -6.96
N SER A 42 8.29 4.83 -7.52
CA SER A 42 7.32 5.65 -8.26
C SER A 42 5.87 5.18 -8.05
N GLU A 43 4.93 6.10 -8.28
CA GLU A 43 3.50 5.79 -8.25
C GLU A 43 3.10 4.82 -9.38
N ALA A 44 3.78 4.89 -10.53
CA ALA A 44 3.50 4.01 -11.67
C ALA A 44 3.79 2.54 -11.33
N GLU A 45 4.89 2.26 -10.63
CA GLU A 45 5.21 0.91 -10.14
C GLU A 45 4.17 0.40 -9.14
N VAL A 46 3.69 1.28 -8.24
CA VAL A 46 2.62 0.94 -7.30
C VAL A 46 1.34 0.57 -8.04
N ARG A 47 0.93 1.38 -9.03
CA ARG A 47 -0.27 1.10 -9.85
C ARG A 47 -0.15 -0.23 -10.58
N TYR A 48 0.99 -0.49 -11.23
CA TYR A 48 1.24 -1.76 -11.90
C TYR A 48 1.16 -2.95 -10.94
N TRP A 49 1.72 -2.81 -9.73
CA TRP A 49 1.63 -3.85 -8.71
C TRP A 49 0.19 -4.13 -8.26
N ILE A 50 -0.63 -3.08 -8.06
CA ILE A 50 -2.06 -3.22 -7.70
C ILE A 50 -2.81 -3.91 -8.83
N GLU A 51 -2.64 -3.45 -10.07
CA GLU A 51 -3.26 -4.05 -11.24
C GLU A 51 -2.89 -5.53 -11.33
N GLN A 52 -1.61 -5.88 -11.20
CA GLN A 52 -1.19 -7.29 -11.25
C GLN A 52 -1.79 -8.15 -10.13
N ARG A 53 -2.02 -7.60 -8.93
CA ARG A 53 -2.58 -8.36 -7.80
C ARG A 53 -4.11 -8.46 -7.82
N TYR A 54 -4.79 -7.38 -8.22
CA TYR A 54 -6.22 -7.18 -7.97
C TYR A 54 -7.07 -7.07 -9.25
N SER A 55 -6.48 -7.12 -10.46
CA SER A 55 -7.24 -7.04 -11.73
C SER A 55 -7.96 -8.34 -12.16
N ARG A 56 -8.29 -9.23 -11.21
CA ARG A 56 -9.00 -10.48 -11.51
C ARG A 56 -10.51 -10.31 -11.56
#